data_AF-A0A0S2VZD6-F1
#
_entry.id   AF-A0A0S2VZD6-F1
#
_cell.length_a   1.000
_cell.length_b   1.000
_cell.length_c   1.000
_cell.angle_alpha   90.00
_cell.angle_beta   90.00
_cell.angle_gamma   90.00
#
_symmetry.space_group_name_H-M   'P 1'
#
loop_
_entity.id
_entity.type
_entity.pdbx_description
1 polymer ?
#
loop_
_entity_poly.entity_id
_entity_poly.type
_entity_poly.pdbx_seq_one_letter_code
_entity_poly.pdbx_strand_id
1 'polypeptide(L)'
;MKTRAEIYGNEAADLLRTVTMYPGLSEQQLLCFHPGKEDTAKALLSHLERQGRIFQKNDGGYFPSGQPAKTDGALVRAVWVLLDFIGRVEYHAPADFPVKLVFFADGELYEVACVEAGQEALVCHALRSNKGDSRRIILVDSPAQIAKIDCPGISGFCTVEEDGRTNYYKKTGGE
;
A
#
# COMPACT_ATOMS: atom_id res chain seq x y z
N MET A 1 30.68 8.17 -9.95
CA MET A 1 30.61 7.88 -8.50
C MET A 1 29.66 8.90 -7.90
N LYS A 2 28.59 8.49 -7.20
CA LYS A 2 27.72 9.41 -6.46
C LYS A 2 28.34 9.70 -5.09
N THR A 3 28.34 10.96 -4.66
CA THR A 3 28.81 11.39 -3.33
C THR A 3 27.83 10.96 -2.23
N ARG A 4 28.29 10.83 -0.98
CA ARG A 4 27.43 10.48 0.16
C ARG A 4 26.25 11.44 0.33
N ALA A 5 26.46 12.73 0.04
CA ALA A 5 25.41 13.75 0.10
C ALA A 5 24.33 13.55 -0.96
N GLU A 6 24.70 13.18 -2.19
CA GLU A 6 23.74 12.88 -3.27
C GLU A 6 22.94 11.60 -2.99
N ILE A 7 23.57 10.59 -2.37
CA ILE A 7 22.86 9.38 -1.95
C ILE A 7 21.82 9.71 -0.88
N TYR A 8 22.22 10.44 0.16
CA TYR A 8 21.32 10.86 1.23
C TYR A 8 20.17 11.76 0.73
N GLY A 9 20.48 12.67 -0.21
CA GLY A 9 19.48 13.52 -0.85
C GLY A 9 18.45 12.76 -1.68
N ASN A 10 18.89 11.72 -2.42
CA ASN A 10 17.98 10.84 -3.16
C ASN A 10 17.09 10.03 -2.20
N GLU A 11 17.66 9.44 -1.15
CA GLU A 11 16.88 8.67 -0.16
C GLU A 11 15.84 9.55 0.55
N ALA A 12 16.18 10.81 0.88
CA ALA A 12 15.24 11.77 1.43
C ALA A 12 14.10 12.12 0.47
N ALA A 13 14.41 12.26 -0.83
CA ALA A 13 13.43 12.55 -1.86
C ALA A 13 12.49 11.37 -2.10
N ASP A 14 13.02 10.14 -2.11
CA ASP A 14 12.25 8.91 -2.25
C ASP A 14 11.28 8.72 -1.08
N LEU A 15 11.76 8.92 0.15
CA LEU A 15 10.92 8.82 1.34
C LEU A 15 9.79 9.86 1.35
N LEU A 16 10.09 11.11 0.99
CA LEU A 16 9.04 12.12 0.86
C LEU A 16 8.04 11.76 -0.25
N ARG A 17 8.53 11.23 -1.39
CA ARG A 17 7.65 10.77 -2.47
C ARG A 17 6.70 9.69 -1.95
N THR A 18 7.18 8.75 -1.14
CA THR A 18 6.33 7.74 -0.50
C THR A 18 5.26 8.35 0.41
N VAL A 19 5.62 9.29 1.30
CA VAL A 19 4.65 10.00 2.15
C VAL A 19 3.63 10.78 1.32
N THR A 20 4.05 11.33 0.19
CA THR A 20 3.16 12.09 -0.70
C THR A 20 2.21 11.17 -1.48
N MET A 21 2.69 10.02 -1.94
CA MET A 21 1.87 9.01 -2.66
C MET A 21 0.89 8.30 -1.73
N TYR A 22 1.28 8.09 -0.47
CA TYR A 22 0.50 7.39 0.53
C TYR A 22 0.40 8.24 1.82
N PRO A 23 -0.42 9.30 1.82
CA PRO A 23 -0.62 10.10 3.03
C PRO A 23 -1.30 9.27 4.13
N GLY A 24 -0.80 9.41 5.35
CA GLY A 24 -1.34 8.73 6.55
C GLY A 24 -0.68 7.40 6.91
N LEU A 25 0.40 7.01 6.23
CA LEU A 25 1.19 5.84 6.64
C LEU A 25 1.85 6.06 8.01
N SER A 26 1.94 4.98 8.79
CA SER A 26 2.65 4.99 10.08
C SER A 26 4.17 5.02 9.88
N GLU A 27 4.93 5.33 10.95
CA GLU A 27 6.39 5.21 10.94
C GLU A 27 6.81 3.81 10.48
N GLN A 28 6.22 2.76 11.06
CA GLN A 28 6.55 1.37 10.74
C GLN A 28 6.40 1.07 9.25
N GLN A 29 5.30 1.50 8.61
CA GLN A 29 5.11 1.29 7.18
C GLN A 29 6.18 1.99 6.36
N LEU A 30 6.51 3.23 6.71
CA LEU A 30 7.54 4.01 6.02
C LEU A 30 8.93 3.40 6.17
N LEU A 31 9.24 2.81 7.33
CA LEU A 31 10.50 2.09 7.53
C LEU A 31 10.56 0.80 6.67
N CYS A 32 9.45 0.08 6.54
CA CYS A 32 9.36 -1.13 5.71
C CYS A 32 9.58 -0.88 4.21
N PHE A 33 9.43 0.35 3.71
CA PHE A 33 9.83 0.72 2.34
C PHE A 33 11.36 0.69 2.12
N HIS A 34 12.15 0.65 3.19
CA HIS A 34 13.61 0.71 3.16
C HIS A 34 14.23 -0.45 3.94
N PRO A 35 14.03 -1.71 3.52
CA PRO A 35 14.49 -2.89 4.26
C PRO A 35 16.01 -2.86 4.44
N GLY A 36 16.46 -3.05 5.68
CA GLY A 36 17.88 -3.01 6.07
C GLY A 36 18.47 -1.60 6.21
N LYS A 37 17.64 -0.55 6.12
CA LYS A 37 18.04 0.86 6.29
C LYS A 37 17.09 1.62 7.22
N GLU A 38 16.46 0.93 8.16
CA GLU A 38 15.39 1.46 9.01
C GLU A 38 15.86 2.67 9.84
N ASP A 39 17.05 2.59 10.45
CA ASP A 39 17.62 3.72 11.20
C ASP A 39 17.87 4.96 10.32
N THR A 40 18.27 4.73 9.06
CA THR A 40 18.49 5.81 8.10
C THR A 40 17.16 6.44 7.68
N ALA A 41 16.15 5.61 7.37
CA ALA A 41 14.81 6.08 7.05
C ALA A 41 14.19 6.88 8.21
N LYS A 42 14.39 6.42 9.47
CA LYS A 42 13.93 7.15 10.66
C LYS A 42 14.60 8.51 10.80
N ALA A 43 15.93 8.59 10.64
CA ALA A 43 16.65 9.85 10.67
C ALA A 43 16.18 10.81 9.56
N LEU A 44 15.88 10.27 8.37
CA LEU A 44 15.33 11.02 7.25
C LEU A 44 13.91 11.55 7.52
N LEU A 45 13.03 10.77 8.15
CA LEU A 45 11.70 11.24 8.59
C LEU A 45 11.83 12.45 9.51
N SER A 46 12.65 12.34 10.56
CA SER A 46 12.89 13.46 11.49
C SER A 46 13.50 14.68 10.78
N HIS A 47 14.36 14.45 9.80
CA HIS A 47 14.94 15.53 8.99
C HIS A 47 13.89 16.25 8.14
N LEU A 48 13.02 15.51 7.45
CA LEU A 48 11.96 16.05 6.61
C LEU A 48 10.91 16.81 7.43
N GLU A 49 10.59 16.32 8.63
CA GLU A 49 9.68 17.00 9.55
C GLU A 49 10.26 18.32 10.06
N ARG A 50 11.53 18.35 10.47
CA ARG A 50 12.22 19.59 10.87
C ARG A 50 12.34 20.61 9.74
N GLN A 51 12.40 20.16 8.49
CA GLN A 51 12.35 21.03 7.31
C GLN A 51 10.93 21.52 6.99
N GLY A 52 9.91 21.06 7.72
CA GLY A 52 8.52 21.40 7.47
C GLY A 52 7.97 20.79 6.18
N ARG A 53 8.57 19.73 5.64
CA ARG A 53 8.11 19.06 4.41
C ARG A 53 7.04 18.00 4.67
N ILE A 54 7.07 17.40 5.85
CA ILE A 54 6.06 16.49 6.36
C ILE A 54 5.70 16.86 7.79
N PHE A 55 4.60 16.31 8.29
CA PHE A 55 4.24 16.35 9.70
C PHE A 55 3.54 15.06 10.10
N GLN A 56 3.66 14.69 11.37
CA GLN A 56 2.93 13.57 11.96
C GLN A 56 1.66 14.03 12.66
N LYS A 57 0.55 13.29 12.50
CA LYS A 57 -0.68 13.46 13.28
C LYS A 57 -0.65 12.69 14.59
N ASN A 58 -1.58 13.00 15.49
CA ASN A 58 -1.75 12.31 16.77
C ASN A 58 -2.06 10.80 16.63
N ASP A 59 -2.62 10.39 15.49
CA ASP A 59 -2.87 8.98 15.14
C ASP A 59 -1.60 8.25 14.65
N GLY A 60 -0.45 8.94 14.59
CA GLY A 60 0.84 8.41 14.16
C GLY A 60 1.07 8.44 12.65
N GLY A 61 0.08 8.86 11.85
CA GLY A 61 0.20 8.94 10.39
C GLY A 61 1.01 10.16 9.93
N TYR A 62 1.87 9.97 8.92
CA TYR A 62 2.65 11.03 8.29
C TYR A 62 1.98 11.61 7.05
N PHE A 63 2.04 12.93 6.89
CA PHE A 63 1.43 13.66 5.78
C PHE A 63 2.40 14.66 5.16
N PRO A 64 2.29 14.94 3.85
CA PRO A 64 3.00 16.05 3.24
C PRO A 64 2.46 17.38 3.77
N SER A 65 3.36 18.32 4.05
CA SER A 65 2.99 19.67 4.49
C SER A 65 2.26 20.44 3.39
N GLY A 66 1.36 21.34 3.79
CA GLY A 66 0.63 22.22 2.87
C GLY A 66 -0.54 21.54 2.12
N GLN A 67 -0.84 20.28 2.44
CA GLN A 67 -1.98 19.55 1.89
C GLN A 67 -2.98 19.16 2.98
N PRO A 68 -4.27 18.99 2.65
CA PRO A 68 -5.25 18.46 3.60
C PRO A 68 -4.83 17.07 4.06
N ALA A 69 -4.65 16.88 5.36
CA ALA A 69 -4.36 15.58 5.94
C ALA A 69 -5.64 14.72 6.02
N LYS A 70 -6.04 14.16 4.89
CA LYS A 70 -7.10 13.16 4.80
C LYS A 70 -6.48 11.77 4.67
N THR A 71 -6.85 10.88 5.59
CA THR A 71 -6.43 9.47 5.57
C THR A 71 -7.44 8.65 4.76
N ASP A 72 -6.96 7.83 3.84
CA ASP A 72 -7.74 6.73 3.26
C ASP A 72 -7.32 5.44 3.99
N GLY A 73 -8.14 5.00 4.95
CA GLY A 73 -7.83 3.82 5.76
C GLY A 73 -7.69 2.54 4.93
N ALA A 74 -8.45 2.42 3.84
CA ALA A 74 -8.33 1.27 2.93
C ALA A 74 -7.00 1.30 2.16
N LEU A 75 -6.52 2.47 1.76
CA LEU A 75 -5.19 2.63 1.16
C LEU A 75 -4.08 2.28 2.15
N VAL A 76 -4.16 2.80 3.38
CA VAL A 76 -3.18 2.51 4.44
C VAL A 76 -3.11 1.00 4.71
N ARG A 77 -4.24 0.30 4.74
CA ARG A 77 -4.27 -1.17 4.86
C ARG A 77 -3.71 -1.86 3.63
N ALA A 78 -4.06 -1.40 2.42
CA ALA A 78 -3.53 -1.98 1.17
C ALA A 78 -1.99 -1.89 1.08
N VAL A 79 -1.39 -0.83 1.65
CA VAL A 79 0.07 -0.69 1.67
C VAL A 79 0.75 -1.82 2.45
N TRP A 80 0.14 -2.42 3.46
CA TRP A 80 0.72 -3.61 4.11
C TRP A 80 0.88 -4.79 3.14
N VAL A 81 -0.08 -4.97 2.23
CA VAL A 81 0.03 -5.97 1.15
C VAL A 81 1.18 -5.61 0.21
N LEU A 82 1.36 -4.34 -0.15
CA LEU A 82 2.51 -3.91 -0.96
C LEU A 82 3.84 -4.21 -0.25
N LEU A 83 3.91 -3.95 1.06
CA LEU A 83 5.12 -4.10 1.86
C LEU A 83 5.60 -5.56 1.94
N ASP A 84 4.70 -6.55 1.93
CA ASP A 84 5.07 -7.97 1.84
C ASP A 84 5.83 -8.33 0.55
N PHE A 85 5.70 -7.50 -0.49
CA PHE A 85 6.32 -7.69 -1.79
C PHE A 85 7.49 -6.73 -2.02
N ILE A 86 7.78 -5.82 -1.10
CA ILE A 86 8.65 -4.67 -1.37
C ILE A 86 10.03 -5.04 -1.90
N GLY A 87 10.60 -6.17 -1.47
CA GLY A 87 11.92 -6.64 -1.93
C GLY A 87 12.00 -7.03 -3.41
N ARG A 88 10.86 -7.19 -4.09
CA ARG A 88 10.73 -7.53 -5.52
C ARG A 88 9.93 -6.51 -6.32
N VAL A 89 9.49 -5.42 -5.69
CA VAL A 89 8.69 -4.38 -6.34
C VAL A 89 9.59 -3.50 -7.21
N GLU A 90 9.24 -3.40 -8.49
CA GLU A 90 9.94 -2.56 -9.48
C GLU A 90 9.28 -1.19 -9.61
N TYR A 91 7.96 -1.12 -9.43
CA TYR A 91 7.16 0.08 -9.51
C TYR A 91 5.91 -0.06 -8.64
N HIS A 92 5.46 1.05 -8.03
CA HIS A 92 4.18 1.09 -7.34
C HIS A 92 3.57 2.49 -7.41
N ALA A 93 2.24 2.55 -7.35
CA ALA A 93 1.49 3.80 -7.35
C ALA A 93 0.12 3.62 -6.65
N PRO A 94 -0.45 4.68 -6.05
CA PRO A 94 -1.85 4.67 -5.65
C PRO A 94 -2.75 4.57 -6.89
N ALA A 95 -3.95 4.04 -6.69
CA ALA A 95 -4.97 3.87 -7.71
C ALA A 95 -6.35 4.21 -7.14
N ASP A 96 -7.29 4.52 -8.02
CA ASP A 96 -8.65 4.83 -7.61
C ASP A 96 -9.48 3.57 -7.35
N PHE A 97 -10.67 3.80 -6.79
CA PHE A 97 -11.65 2.75 -6.54
C PHE A 97 -11.91 1.90 -7.79
N PRO A 98 -11.94 0.55 -7.67
CA PRO A 98 -11.86 -0.24 -6.43
C PRO A 98 -10.44 -0.70 -6.02
N VAL A 99 -9.39 -0.32 -6.77
CA VAL A 99 -8.06 -0.97 -6.71
C VAL A 99 -7.11 -0.39 -5.66
N LYS A 100 -7.26 0.84 -5.18
CA LYS A 100 -6.42 1.48 -4.14
C LYS A 100 -4.92 1.63 -4.43
N LEU A 101 -4.21 0.59 -4.85
CA LEU A 101 -2.84 0.67 -5.35
C LEU A 101 -2.53 -0.41 -6.38
N VAL A 102 -1.54 -0.12 -7.20
CA VAL A 102 -0.95 -1.04 -8.16
C VAL A 102 0.54 -1.16 -7.92
N PHE A 103 1.11 -2.33 -8.21
CA PHE A 103 2.54 -2.51 -8.23
C PHE A 103 2.99 -3.55 -9.25
N PHE A 104 4.19 -3.38 -9.78
CA PHE A 104 4.87 -4.40 -10.57
C PHE A 104 5.86 -5.15 -9.70
N ALA A 105 5.79 -6.48 -9.73
CA ALA A 105 6.75 -7.34 -9.07
C ALA A 105 6.98 -8.60 -9.90
N ASP A 106 8.23 -9.02 -10.02
CA ASP A 106 8.63 -10.21 -10.79
C ASP A 106 8.10 -10.20 -12.25
N GLY A 107 8.04 -9.02 -12.88
CA GLY A 107 7.50 -8.84 -14.24
C GLY A 107 5.98 -8.91 -14.37
N GLU A 108 5.23 -8.95 -13.26
CA GLU A 108 3.77 -9.04 -13.26
C GLU A 108 3.12 -7.80 -12.62
N LEU A 109 2.00 -7.36 -13.18
CA LEU A 109 1.19 -6.26 -12.63
C LEU A 109 0.21 -6.81 -11.60
N TYR A 110 0.31 -6.28 -10.38
CA TYR A 110 -0.59 -6.53 -9.27
C TYR A 110 -1.49 -5.33 -8.98
N GLU A 111 -2.73 -5.62 -8.62
CA GLU A 111 -3.76 -4.67 -8.18
C GLU A 111 -4.27 -5.09 -6.79
N VAL A 112 -4.32 -4.18 -5.80
CA VAL A 112 -4.76 -4.50 -4.43
C VAL A 112 -6.13 -3.90 -4.11
N ALA A 113 -7.20 -4.53 -4.59
CA ALA A 113 -8.54 -4.01 -4.35
C ALA A 113 -9.02 -4.25 -2.92
N CYS A 114 -9.55 -3.21 -2.27
CA CYS A 114 -10.15 -3.30 -0.93
C CYS A 114 -11.67 -3.48 -1.03
N VAL A 115 -12.20 -4.45 -0.28
CA VAL A 115 -13.62 -4.78 -0.25
C VAL A 115 -14.11 -4.71 1.19
N GLU A 116 -14.67 -3.56 1.54
CA GLU A 116 -15.32 -3.38 2.84
C GLU A 116 -16.56 -4.27 2.97
N ALA A 117 -16.87 -4.70 4.19
CA ALA A 117 -18.05 -5.51 4.46
C ALA A 117 -19.34 -4.85 3.94
N GLY A 118 -20.07 -5.57 3.08
CA GLY A 118 -21.29 -5.07 2.44
C GLY A 118 -21.07 -4.38 1.08
N GLN A 119 -19.83 -4.15 0.65
CA GLN A 119 -19.51 -3.58 -0.68
C GLN A 119 -19.14 -4.63 -1.73
N GLU A 120 -19.25 -5.93 -1.42
CA GLU A 120 -18.76 -7.01 -2.27
C GLU A 120 -19.36 -6.95 -3.68
N ALA A 121 -20.67 -6.74 -3.78
CA ALA A 121 -21.37 -6.65 -5.07
C ALA A 121 -20.90 -5.44 -5.90
N LEU A 122 -20.72 -4.28 -5.25
CA LEU A 122 -20.27 -3.04 -5.91
C LEU A 122 -18.85 -3.19 -6.46
N VAL A 123 -17.92 -3.70 -5.64
CA VAL A 123 -16.53 -3.90 -6.05
C VAL A 123 -16.44 -4.96 -7.14
N CYS A 124 -17.16 -6.08 -7.00
CA CYS A 124 -17.19 -7.13 -8.04
C CYS A 124 -17.70 -6.59 -9.37
N HIS A 125 -18.73 -5.74 -9.36
CA HIS A 125 -19.25 -5.11 -10.57
C HIS A 125 -18.18 -4.22 -11.22
N ALA A 126 -17.52 -3.35 -10.45
CA ALA A 126 -16.48 -2.46 -10.96
C ALA A 126 -15.28 -3.23 -11.54
N LEU A 127 -14.84 -4.30 -10.88
CA LEU A 127 -13.70 -5.12 -11.32
C LEU A 127 -14.00 -5.96 -12.58
N ARG A 128 -15.26 -6.30 -12.86
CA ARG A 128 -15.65 -7.02 -14.09
C ARG A 128 -15.53 -6.15 -15.34
N SER A 129 -15.67 -4.83 -15.20
CA SER A 129 -15.50 -3.88 -16.30
C SER A 129 -14.03 -3.68 -16.69
N ASN A 130 -13.10 -3.99 -15.79
CA ASN A 130 -11.67 -3.92 -16.03
C ASN A 130 -11.15 -5.30 -16.47
N LYS A 131 -10.92 -5.49 -17.77
CA LYS A 131 -10.49 -6.77 -18.38
C LYS A 131 -8.96 -6.90 -18.52
N GLY A 132 -8.17 -6.14 -17.78
CA GLY A 132 -6.71 -6.25 -17.83
C GLY A 132 -6.21 -7.61 -17.35
N ASP A 133 -5.01 -8.00 -17.81
CA ASP A 133 -4.31 -9.23 -17.40
C ASP A 133 -3.63 -9.10 -16.02
N SER A 134 -4.13 -8.20 -15.17
CA SER A 134 -3.57 -7.93 -13.84
C SER A 134 -3.91 -9.05 -12.85
N ARG A 135 -2.98 -9.29 -11.92
CA ARG A 135 -3.20 -10.16 -10.76
C ARG A 135 -3.80 -9.36 -9.63
N ARG A 136 -5.02 -9.71 -9.23
CA ARG A 136 -5.73 -9.00 -8.16
C ARG A 136 -5.53 -9.70 -6.83
N ILE A 137 -5.10 -8.94 -5.83
CA ILE A 137 -5.13 -9.35 -4.43
C ILE A 137 -6.29 -8.61 -3.79
N ILE A 138 -7.26 -9.35 -3.27
CA ILE A 138 -8.47 -8.77 -2.69
C ILE A 138 -8.31 -8.66 -1.17
N LEU A 139 -8.17 -7.44 -0.67
CA LEU A 139 -8.15 -7.14 0.76
C LEU A 139 -9.58 -7.05 1.29
N VAL A 140 -9.95 -7.96 2.18
CA VAL A 140 -11.26 -8.01 2.85
C VAL A 140 -11.13 -7.63 4.33
N ASP A 141 -12.24 -7.28 4.97
CA ASP A 141 -12.29 -7.06 6.41
C ASP A 141 -12.36 -8.39 7.16
N SER A 142 -13.04 -9.39 6.58
CA SER A 142 -13.19 -10.72 7.16
C SER A 142 -13.15 -11.82 6.08
N PRO A 143 -12.55 -13.00 6.37
CA PRO A 143 -12.55 -14.13 5.45
C PRO A 143 -13.96 -14.58 5.03
N ALA A 144 -14.99 -14.30 5.83
CA ALA A 144 -16.38 -14.62 5.50
C ALA A 144 -16.88 -13.93 4.21
N GLN A 145 -16.25 -12.82 3.81
CA GLN A 145 -16.60 -12.10 2.57
C GLN A 145 -16.15 -12.84 1.31
N ILE A 146 -15.11 -13.69 1.40
CA ILE A 146 -14.49 -14.37 0.25
C ILE A 146 -15.51 -15.19 -0.55
N ALA A 147 -16.47 -15.82 0.14
CA ALA A 147 -17.53 -16.60 -0.51
C ALA A 147 -18.45 -15.75 -1.41
N LYS A 148 -18.61 -14.46 -1.09
CA LYS A 148 -19.47 -13.50 -1.81
C LYS A 148 -18.75 -12.79 -2.96
N ILE A 149 -17.43 -12.90 -3.02
CA ILE A 149 -16.60 -12.22 -4.02
C ILE A 149 -16.31 -13.19 -5.16
N ASP A 150 -16.76 -12.77 -6.33
CA ASP A 150 -16.50 -13.43 -7.59
C ASP A 150 -16.30 -12.36 -8.66
N CYS A 151 -15.06 -12.21 -9.13
CA CYS A 151 -14.68 -11.31 -10.19
C CYS A 151 -13.40 -11.82 -10.90
N PRO A 152 -13.14 -11.42 -12.15
CA PRO A 152 -11.99 -11.92 -12.90
C PRO A 152 -10.66 -11.44 -12.31
N GLY A 153 -9.57 -12.16 -12.61
CA GLY A 153 -8.20 -11.76 -12.28
C GLY A 153 -7.77 -11.97 -10.83
N ILE A 154 -8.61 -12.57 -9.97
CA ILE A 154 -8.26 -12.83 -8.57
C ILE A 154 -7.11 -13.86 -8.49
N SER A 155 -6.00 -13.42 -7.90
CA SER A 155 -4.83 -14.25 -7.59
C SER A 155 -4.80 -14.70 -6.12
N GLY A 156 -5.49 -13.97 -5.24
CA GLY A 156 -5.60 -14.29 -3.82
C GLY A 156 -6.47 -13.30 -3.06
N PHE A 157 -6.79 -13.65 -1.81
CA PHE A 157 -7.47 -12.79 -0.86
C PHE A 157 -6.55 -12.56 0.34
N CYS A 158 -6.76 -11.47 1.07
CA CYS A 158 -6.08 -11.26 2.34
C CYS A 158 -6.92 -10.47 3.33
N THR A 159 -6.57 -10.59 4.60
CA THR A 159 -6.92 -9.63 5.65
C THR A 159 -5.66 -8.97 6.16
N VAL A 160 -5.81 -7.76 6.69
CA VAL A 160 -4.75 -7.00 7.36
C VAL A 160 -5.26 -6.64 8.75
N GLU A 161 -4.52 -7.04 9.77
CA GLU A 161 -4.78 -6.71 11.17
C GLU A 161 -4.29 -5.31 11.53
N GLU A 162 -4.69 -4.82 12.71
CA GLU A 162 -4.33 -3.47 13.18
C GLU A 162 -2.83 -3.26 13.36
N ASP A 163 -2.09 -4.33 13.67
CA ASP A 163 -0.63 -4.34 13.82
C ASP A 163 0.13 -4.43 12.48
N GLY A 164 -0.60 -4.50 11.36
CA GLY A 164 -0.04 -4.62 10.01
C GLY A 164 0.18 -6.06 9.55
N ARG A 165 -0.14 -7.07 10.36
CA ARG A 165 -0.01 -8.48 9.95
C ARG A 165 -1.01 -8.82 8.85
N THR A 166 -0.50 -9.38 7.76
CA THR A 166 -1.26 -9.87 6.62
C THR A 166 -1.53 -11.37 6.73
N ASN A 167 -2.75 -11.79 6.45
CA ASN A 167 -3.11 -13.20 6.33
C ASN A 167 -3.66 -13.46 4.93
N TYR A 168 -3.07 -14.40 4.19
CA TYR A 168 -3.45 -14.69 2.81
C TYR A 168 -4.33 -15.94 2.70
N TYR A 169 -5.30 -15.89 1.81
CA TYR A 169 -6.27 -16.95 1.56
C TYR A 169 -6.41 -17.23 0.06
N LYS A 170 -6.72 -18.48 -0.27
CA LYS A 170 -7.13 -18.89 -1.61
C LYS A 170 -8.55 -19.44 -1.55
N LYS A 171 -9.36 -19.09 -2.53
CA LYS A 171 -10.66 -19.75 -2.73
C LYS A 171 -10.34 -21.16 -3.21
N THR A 172 -10.58 -22.18 -2.38
CA THR A 172 -10.57 -23.56 -2.84
C THR A 172 -11.63 -23.68 -3.92
N GLY A 173 -11.23 -23.96 -5.16
CA GLY A 173 -12.16 -24.17 -6.25
C GLY A 173 -13.14 -25.28 -5.86
N GLY A 174 -14.44 -25.00 -5.94
CA GLY A 174 -15.40 -26.06 -6.13
C GLY A 174 -15.16 -26.62 -7.53
N GLU A 175 -14.98 -27.94 -7.61
CA GLU A 175 -14.94 -28.69 -8.87
C GLU A 175 -16.19 -28.43 -9.72
#